data_AF-A0A2V8QY07-F1
#
_entry.id   AF-A0A2V8QY07-F1
#
_cell.length_a   1.000
_cell.length_b   1.000
_cell.length_c   1.000
_cell.angle_alpha   90.00
_cell.angle_beta   90.00
_cell.angle_gamma   90.00
#
_symmetry.space_group_name_H-M   'P 1'
#
loop_
_entity.id
_entity.type
_entity.pdbx_description
1 polymer ?
#
loop_
_entity_poly.entity_id
_entity_poly.type
_entity_poly.pdbx_seq_one_letter_code
_entity_poly.pdbx_strand_id
1 'polypeptide(L)' 'MFIVAIGFAAGNVLLSQLVGQHKATRTKTMPYECGKDPVGNAHERFSVKFYLIA' A
#
# COMPACT_ATOMS: atom_id res chain seq x y z
N MET A 1 10.92 -24.19 7.11
CA MET A 1 10.00 -23.15 7.64
C MET A 1 9.74 -22.02 6.64
N PHE A 2 10.77 -21.35 6.11
CA PHE A 2 10.59 -20.20 5.20
C PHE A 2 9.81 -20.50 3.93
N ILE A 3 10.01 -21.66 3.29
CA ILE A 3 9.24 -22.05 2.08
C ILE A 3 7.74 -22.15 2.39
N VAL A 4 7.40 -22.76 3.53
CA VAL A 4 6.01 -22.87 3.99
C VAL A 4 5.44 -21.48 4.31
N ALA A 5 6.22 -20.62 4.98
CA ALA A 5 5.80 -19.25 5.30
C ALA A 5 5.54 -18.40 4.04
N ILE A 6 6.44 -18.46 3.05
CA ILE A 6 6.28 -17.75 1.77
C ILE A 6 5.08 -18.31 1.00
N GLY A 7 4.96 -19.65 0.92
CA GLY A 7 3.84 -20.30 0.26
C GLY A 7 2.49 -19.93 0.88
N PHE A 8 2.43 -19.86 2.21
CA PHE A 8 1.24 -19.41 2.93
C PHE A 8 0.92 -17.94 2.66
N ALA A 9 1.92 -17.04 2.74
CA ALA A 9 1.72 -15.61 2.48
C ALA A 9 1.27 -15.35 1.03
N ALA A 10 2.00 -15.89 0.06
CA ALA A 10 1.69 -15.74 -1.36
C ALA A 10 0.33 -16.38 -1.71
N GLY A 11 0.07 -17.59 -1.18
CA GLY A 11 -1.20 -18.29 -1.41
C GLY A 11 -2.41 -17.50 -0.93
N ASN A 12 -2.34 -16.88 0.26
CA ASN A 12 -3.44 -16.05 0.77
C ASN A 12 -3.64 -14.77 -0.05
N VAL A 13 -2.56 -14.09 -0.45
CA VAL A 13 -2.64 -12.90 -1.29
C VAL A 13 -3.28 -13.24 -2.64
N LEU A 14 -2.82 -14.30 -3.29
CA LEU A 14 -3.37 -14.75 -4.58
C LEU A 14 -4.84 -15.16 -4.45
N LEU A 15 -5.20 -15.89 -3.39
CA LEU A 15 -6.58 -16.28 -3.15
C LEU A 15 -7.51 -15.06 -2.98
N SER A 16 -7.05 -14.05 -2.23
CA SER A 16 -7.79 -12.79 -2.04
C SER A 16 -7.99 -12.05 -3.37
N GLN A 17 -6.95 -11.98 -4.21
CA GLN A 17 -6.99 -11.34 -5.52
C GLN A 17 -7.84 -12.10 -6.55
N LEU A 18 -7.98 -13.43 -6.42
CA LEU A 18 -8.77 -14.23 -7.36
C LEU A 18 -10.26 -14.28 -6.98
N VAL A 19 -10.58 -14.36 -5.68
CA VAL A 19 -11.95 -14.52 -5.19
C VAL A 19 -12.64 -13.17 -4.93
N GLY A 20 -11.87 -12.12 -4.60
CA GLY A 20 -12.40 -10.80 -4.26
C GLY A 20 -13.11 -10.08 -5.41
N GLN A 21 -14.06 -9.19 -5.07
CA GLN A 21 -14.66 -8.31 -6.06
C GLN A 21 -13.77 -7.07 -6.30
N HIS A 22 -13.26 -6.95 -7.52
CA HIS A 22 -12.39 -5.84 -7.91
C HIS A 22 -13.19 -4.80 -8.70
N LYS A 23 -13.48 -3.65 -8.07
CA LYS A 23 -14.10 -2.48 -8.72
C LYS A 23 -13.16 -1.29 -8.62
N ALA A 24 -12.18 -1.23 -9.52
CA ALA A 24 -11.28 -0.10 -9.62
C ALA A 24 -12.04 1.12 -10.20
N THR A 25 -11.91 2.25 -9.55
CA THR A 25 -12.48 3.53 -9.98
C THR A 25 -11.46 4.60 -9.64
N ARG A 26 -11.36 5.67 -10.44
CA ARG A 26 -10.37 6.74 -10.23
C ARG A 26 -10.33 7.22 -8.78
N THR A 27 -11.50 7.44 -8.16
CA THR A 27 -11.64 7.86 -6.76
C THR A 27 -11.21 6.80 -5.74
N LYS A 28 -11.40 5.51 -6.03
CA LYS A 28 -10.96 4.41 -5.14
C LYS A 28 -9.45 4.18 -5.17
N THR A 29 -8.82 4.53 -6.29
CA THR A 29 -7.39 4.36 -6.51
C THR A 29 -6.59 5.64 -6.26
N MET A 30 -7.25 6.76 -5.96
CA MET A 30 -6.56 8.02 -5.68
C MET A 30 -5.98 8.01 -4.26
N PRO A 31 -4.86 8.72 -4.01
CA PRO A 31 -4.35 8.92 -2.65
C PRO A 31 -5.37 9.58 -1.74
N TYR A 32 -5.39 9.15 -0.48
CA TYR A 32 -6.28 9.72 0.53
C TYR A 32 -5.66 10.96 1.18
N GLU A 33 -6.35 12.09 1.08
CA GLU A 33 -5.95 13.36 1.74
C GLU A 33 -7.12 13.95 2.54
N CYS A 34 -7.66 13.18 3.50
CA CYS A 34 -8.74 13.62 4.40
C CYS A 34 -10.01 14.09 3.67
N GLY A 35 -10.35 13.43 2.56
CA GLY A 35 -11.51 13.79 1.73
C GLY A 35 -11.27 14.97 0.77
N LYS A 36 -10.04 15.48 0.69
CA LYS A 36 -9.62 16.42 -0.34
C LYS A 36 -8.95 15.70 -1.50
N ASP A 37 -8.92 16.36 -2.64
CA ASP A 37 -8.09 15.92 -3.76
C ASP A 37 -6.62 16.01 -3.38
N PRO A 38 -5.82 15.02 -3.79
CA PRO A 38 -4.41 14.99 -3.43
C PRO A 38 -3.66 16.19 -4.00
N VAL A 39 -2.90 16.88 -3.15
CA VAL A 39 -2.07 18.02 -3.53
C VAL A 39 -0.61 17.59 -3.60
N GLY A 40 0.04 17.82 -4.73
CA GLY A 40 1.45 17.46 -4.92
C GLY A 40 1.68 15.96 -5.05
N ASN A 41 2.85 15.49 -4.62
CA ASN A 41 3.23 14.08 -4.66
C ASN A 41 3.63 13.59 -3.26
N ALA A 42 3.31 12.36 -2.90
CA ALA A 42 3.75 11.74 -1.64
C ALA A 42 5.27 11.53 -1.56
N HIS A 43 5.97 11.56 -2.70
CA HIS A 43 7.42 11.39 -2.80
C HIS A 43 8.21 12.71 -2.72
N GLU A 44 7.79 13.63 -1.87
CA GLU A 44 8.52 14.86 -1.60
C GLU A 44 9.60 14.66 -0.51
N ARG A 45 10.57 15.57 -0.46
CA ARG A 45 11.65 15.51 0.53
C ARG A 45 11.08 15.89 1.90
N PHE A 46 10.87 14.88 2.74
CA PHE A 46 10.56 15.09 4.15
C PHE A 46 11.83 15.29 4.96
N SER A 47 11.87 16.36 5.76
CA SER A 47 12.97 16.60 6.69
C SER A 47 12.94 15.58 7.83
N VAL A 48 13.90 14.67 7.87
CA VAL A 48 14.05 13.71 8.97
C VAL A 48 14.68 14.42 10.17
N LYS A 49 13.85 14.82 11.15
CA LYS A 49 14.31 15.58 12.33
C LYS A 49 15.13 14.75 13.33
N PHE A 50 15.14 13.42 13.19
CA PHE A 50 15.80 12.48 14.11
C PHE A 50 16.92 11.67 13.44
N TYR A 51 17.57 12.23 12.42
CA TYR A 51 18.56 11.53 11.61
C TYR A 51 19.79 11.01 12.38
N LEU A 52 20.06 11.56 13.58
CA LEU A 52 21.19 11.15 14.42
C LEU A 52 21.00 9.79 15.12
N ILE A 53 19.76 9.28 15.19
CA ILE A 53 19.41 8.03 15.89
C ILE A 53 19.34 6.83 14.92
N ALA A 54 19.14 7.12 13.63
CA ALA A 54 18.75 6.16 12.61
C ALA A 54 19.81 5.09 12.30
#